data_AF-A0A3M1EUE4-F1
#
_entry.id   AF-A0A3M1EUE4-F1
#
_cell.length_a   1.000
_cell.length_b   1.000
_cell.length_c   1.000
_cell.angle_alpha   90.00
_cell.angle_beta   90.00
_cell.angle_gamma   90.00
#
_symmetry.space_group_name_H-M   'P 1'
#
loop_
_entity.id
_entity.type
_entity.pdbx_description
1 polymer ?
#
loop_
_entity_poly.entity_id
_entity_poly.type
_entity_poly.pdbx_seq_one_letter_code
_entity_poly.pdbx_strand_id
1 'polypeptide(L)'
;MPEMVFHDGLPPSDEFRQALAEAIVMANPVDDLLELAGRLREYEQRYHMTSADFYERYQAGALDDELQHCIEWAATYDMFLKIRRMVEATLMRAAIQPELSEATA
;
A
#
# COMPACT_ATOMS: atom_id res chain seq x y z
N MET A 1 2.82 -0.63 9.86
CA MET A 1 4.16 -0.02 10.06
C MET A 1 4.74 -0.51 11.39
N PRO A 2 5.83 -1.29 11.37
CA PRO A 2 6.50 -1.74 12.60
C PRO A 2 7.17 -0.56 13.35
N GLU A 3 7.09 -0.58 14.67
CA GLU A 3 7.69 0.42 15.56
C GLU A 3 9.17 0.08 15.80
N MET A 4 10.07 1.03 15.50
CA MET A 4 11.51 0.89 15.77
C MET A 4 11.87 1.69 17.02
N VAL A 5 12.22 0.98 18.10
CA VAL A 5 12.64 1.59 19.36
C VAL A 5 14.16 1.57 19.45
N PHE A 6 14.78 2.74 19.56
CA PHE A 6 16.22 2.90 19.75
C PHE A 6 16.50 3.37 21.19
N HIS A 7 17.32 2.64 21.94
CA HIS A 7 17.54 2.89 23.37
C HIS A 7 18.71 3.84 23.70
N ASP A 8 19.65 4.08 22.78
CA ASP A 8 20.89 4.86 23.01
C ASP A 8 21.09 6.05 22.04
N GLY A 9 19.99 6.59 21.50
CA GLY A 9 20.01 7.66 20.50
C GLY A 9 19.88 7.15 19.06
N LEU A 10 20.00 8.05 18.08
CA LEU A 10 19.89 7.69 16.66
C LEU A 10 21.12 6.87 16.25
N PRO A 11 20.95 5.63 15.75
CA PRO A 11 22.07 4.81 15.33
C PRO A 11 22.81 5.43 14.14
N PRO A 12 24.08 5.07 13.89
CA PRO A 12 24.80 5.47 12.69
C PRO A 12 24.01 5.11 11.42
N SER A 13 24.16 5.93 10.37
CA SER A 13 23.26 5.89 9.20
C SER A 13 23.14 4.53 8.51
N ASP A 14 24.17 3.68 8.58
CA ASP A 14 24.13 2.35 7.98
C ASP A 14 23.29 1.35 8.80
N GLU A 15 23.38 1.41 10.13
CA GLU A 15 22.56 0.59 11.03
C GLU A 15 21.09 1.02 10.98
N PHE A 16 20.83 2.33 10.88
CA PHE A 16 19.49 2.84 10.62
C PHE A 16 18.91 2.33 9.29
N ARG A 17 19.71 2.34 8.21
CA ARG A 17 19.29 1.82 6.90
C ARG A 17 18.98 0.33 6.94
N GLN A 18 19.78 -0.44 7.69
CA GLN A 18 19.56 -1.87 7.85
C GLN A 18 18.30 -2.15 8.68
N ALA A 19 18.12 -1.47 9.81
CA ALA A 19 16.91 -1.58 10.63
C ALA A 19 15.65 -1.18 9.85
N LEU A 20 15.72 -0.12 9.04
CA LEU A 20 14.64 0.28 8.15
C LEU A 20 14.37 -0.77 7.07
N ALA A 21 15.40 -1.36 6.47
CA ALA A 21 15.25 -2.42 5.48
C ALA A 21 14.63 -3.67 6.10
N GLU A 22 15.06 -4.09 7.29
CA GLU A 22 14.49 -5.22 8.02
C GLU A 22 13.03 -4.94 8.42
N ALA A 23 12.73 -3.74 8.92
CA ALA A 23 11.37 -3.29 9.20
C ALA A 23 10.47 -3.30 7.95
N ILE A 24 11.00 -2.90 6.78
CA ILE A 24 10.28 -2.96 5.50
C ILE A 24 10.08 -4.42 5.05
N VAL A 25 11.05 -5.30 5.29
CA VAL A 25 10.94 -6.74 4.98
C VAL A 25 9.94 -7.44 5.91
N MET A 26 9.87 -7.00 7.16
CA MET A 26 8.89 -7.47 8.15
C MET A 26 7.50 -6.87 7.94
N ALA A 27 7.40 -5.73 7.24
CA ALA A 27 6.11 -5.23 6.78
C ALA A 27 5.57 -6.21 5.74
N ASN A 28 4.40 -6.79 5.99
CA ASN A 28 3.73 -7.65 5.03
C ASN A 28 2.82 -6.78 4.13
N PRO A 29 3.26 -6.39 2.92
CA PRO A 29 2.48 -5.52 2.05
C PRO A 29 1.17 -6.18 1.61
N VAL A 30 1.04 -7.51 1.72
CA VAL A 30 -0.22 -8.22 1.46
C VAL A 30 -1.21 -8.03 2.61
N ASP A 31 -0.75 -8.08 3.87
CA ASP A 31 -1.61 -7.80 5.02
C ASP A 31 -2.09 -6.35 5.03
N ASP A 32 -1.18 -5.40 4.73
CA ASP A 32 -1.55 -3.99 4.58
C ASP A 32 -2.60 -3.80 3.48
N LEU A 33 -2.47 -4.53 2.35
CA LEU A 33 -3.43 -4.48 1.26
C LEU A 33 -4.79 -5.06 1.65
N LEU A 34 -4.81 -6.14 2.44
CA LEU A 34 -6.04 -6.74 2.97
C LEU A 34 -6.74 -5.82 3.98
N GLU A 35 -5.97 -5.14 4.85
CA GLU A 35 -6.52 -4.16 5.80
C GLU A 35 -7.17 -2.99 5.06
N LEU A 36 -6.47 -2.42 4.06
CA LEU A 36 -7.00 -1.33 3.24
C LEU A 36 -8.24 -1.77 2.46
N ALA A 37 -8.25 -2.99 1.89
CA ALA A 37 -9.42 -3.53 1.21
C ALA A 37 -10.63 -3.68 2.15
N GLY A 38 -10.39 -4.06 3.41
CA GLY A 38 -11.41 -4.10 4.46
C GLY A 38 -12.02 -2.72 4.71
N ARG A 39 -11.18 -1.70 4.95
CA ARG A 39 -11.64 -0.32 5.15
C ARG A 39 -12.40 0.24 3.95
N LEU A 40 -11.92 -0.02 2.73
CA LEU A 40 -12.60 0.38 1.51
C LEU A 40 -13.99 -0.25 1.42
N ARG A 41 -14.13 -1.54 1.74
CA ARG A 41 -15.41 -2.23 1.73
C ARG A 41 -16.43 -1.60 2.69
N GLU A 42 -16.00 -1.09 3.84
CA GLU A 42 -16.87 -0.37 4.77
C GLU A 42 -17.43 0.91 4.15
N TYR A 43 -16.58 1.69 3.48
CA TYR A 43 -17.04 2.89 2.75
C TYR A 43 -17.98 2.52 1.59
N GLU A 44 -17.63 1.49 0.80
CA GLU A 44 -18.46 1.03 -0.31
C GLU A 44 -19.86 0.58 0.14
N GLN A 45 -19.93 -0.12 1.28
CA GLN A 45 -21.19 -0.52 1.88
C GLN A 45 -21.96 0.68 2.42
N ARG A 46 -21.29 1.64 3.06
CA ARG A 46 -21.91 2.83 3.65
C ARG A 46 -22.51 3.76 2.60
N TYR A 47 -21.81 3.96 1.48
CA TYR A 47 -22.17 4.93 0.45
C TYR A 47 -22.76 4.28 -0.81
N HIS A 48 -22.87 2.95 -0.85
CA HIS A 48 -23.40 2.18 -1.98
C HIS A 48 -22.75 2.52 -3.33
N MET A 49 -21.44 2.79 -3.29
CA MET A 49 -20.65 3.23 -4.43
C MET A 49 -19.28 2.55 -4.36
N THR A 50 -18.75 2.08 -5.48
CA THR A 50 -17.44 1.43 -5.49
C THR A 50 -16.34 2.47 -5.22
N SER A 51 -15.23 2.04 -4.61
CA SER A 51 -14.11 2.95 -4.35
C SER A 51 -13.48 3.47 -5.65
N ALA A 52 -13.59 2.71 -6.74
CA ALA A 52 -13.14 3.15 -8.06
C ALA A 52 -14.01 4.30 -8.59
N ASP A 53 -15.33 4.16 -8.57
CA ASP A 53 -16.27 5.19 -9.04
C ASP A 53 -16.18 6.45 -8.17
N PHE A 54 -16.08 6.26 -6.84
CA PHE A 54 -15.85 7.35 -5.90
C PHE A 54 -14.58 8.13 -6.26
N TYR A 55 -13.47 7.43 -6.46
CA TYR A 55 -12.17 8.07 -6.69
C TYR A 55 -12.11 8.80 -8.03
N GLU A 56 -12.72 8.27 -9.09
CA GLU A 56 -12.85 8.96 -10.38
C GLU A 56 -13.64 10.27 -10.22
N ARG A 57 -14.78 10.21 -9.54
CA ARG A 57 -15.61 11.41 -9.28
C ARG A 57 -14.94 12.40 -8.33
N TYR A 58 -14.17 11.91 -7.35
CA TYR A 58 -13.36 12.71 -6.43
C TYR A 58 -12.30 13.51 -7.19
N GLN A 59 -11.56 12.85 -8.08
CA GLN A 59 -10.55 13.52 -8.92
C GLN A 59 -11.17 14.51 -9.89
N ALA A 60 -12.38 14.24 -10.40
CA ALA A 60 -13.11 15.14 -11.27
C ALA A 60 -13.76 16.34 -10.54
N GLY A 61 -13.78 16.34 -9.20
CA GLY A 61 -14.50 17.35 -8.41
C GLY A 61 -16.02 17.31 -8.62
N ALA A 62 -16.57 16.15 -8.99
CA ALA A 62 -17.98 15.95 -9.36
C ALA A 62 -18.77 15.16 -8.31
N LEU A 63 -18.31 15.21 -7.06
CA LEU A 63 -18.98 14.59 -5.91
C LEU A 63 -19.97 15.58 -5.28
N ASP A 64 -20.92 15.04 -4.51
CA ASP A 64 -21.72 15.89 -3.62
C ASP A 64 -20.84 16.44 -2.48
N ASP A 65 -21.32 17.49 -1.79
CA ASP A 65 -20.58 18.12 -0.71
C ASP A 65 -20.18 17.12 0.40
N GLU A 66 -20.99 16.09 0.69
CA GLU A 66 -20.67 15.11 1.73
C GLU A 66 -19.51 14.18 1.32
N LEU A 67 -19.52 13.66 0.10
CA LEU A 67 -18.51 12.77 -0.45
C LEU A 67 -17.23 13.53 -0.82
N GLN A 68 -17.33 14.80 -1.21
CA GLN A 68 -16.16 15.63 -1.53
C GLN A 68 -15.28 15.89 -0.30
N HIS A 69 -15.86 15.79 0.90
CA HIS A 69 -15.12 15.87 2.17
C HIS A 69 -14.58 14.51 2.66
N CYS A 70 -14.87 13.39 1.98
CA CYS A 70 -14.36 12.05 2.32
C CYS A 70 -12.89 11.85 1.89
N ILE A 71 -12.00 12.73 2.37
CA ILE A 71 -10.56 12.69 2.10
C ILE A 71 -9.95 11.36 2.56
N GLU A 72 -10.42 10.81 3.68
CA GLU A 72 -9.96 9.51 4.20
C GLU A 72 -10.24 8.36 3.25
N TRP A 73 -11.41 8.34 2.59
CA TRP A 73 -11.73 7.31 1.60
C TRP A 73 -10.82 7.43 0.38
N ALA A 74 -10.61 8.66 -0.11
CA ALA A 74 -9.72 8.91 -1.25
C ALA A 74 -8.27 8.52 -0.94
N ALA A 75 -7.78 8.88 0.25
CA ALA A 75 -6.45 8.53 0.71
C ALA A 75 -6.27 7.01 0.89
N THR A 76 -7.28 6.33 1.45
CA THR A 76 -7.27 4.87 1.62
C THR A 76 -7.21 4.17 0.26
N TYR A 77 -7.98 4.63 -0.71
CA TYR A 77 -8.00 4.04 -2.06
C TYR A 77 -6.69 4.29 -2.81
N ASP A 78 -6.13 5.50 -2.72
CA ASP A 78 -4.83 5.84 -3.30
C ASP A 78 -3.70 4.96 -2.72
N MET A 79 -3.69 4.79 -1.39
CA MET A 79 -2.72 3.93 -0.71
C MET A 79 -2.87 2.46 -1.14
N PHE A 80 -4.11 1.96 -1.23
CA PHE A 80 -4.39 0.62 -1.73
C PHE A 80 -3.83 0.41 -3.14
N LEU A 81 -4.05 1.36 -4.06
CA LEU A 81 -3.52 1.27 -5.43
C LEU A 81 -1.99 1.26 -5.47
N LYS A 82 -1.33 2.06 -4.63
CA LYS A 82 0.14 2.09 -4.54
C LYS A 82 0.71 0.76 -4.08
N ILE A 83 0.18 0.20 -3.00
CA ILE A 83 0.63 -1.09 -2.46
C ILE A 83 0.35 -2.22 -3.44
N ARG A 84 -0.84 -2.24 -4.06
CA ARG A 84 -1.20 -3.23 -5.08
C ARG A 84 -0.21 -3.25 -6.24
N ARG A 85 0.13 -2.08 -6.80
CA ARG A 85 1.11 -1.96 -7.90
C ARG A 85 2.50 -2.45 -7.49
N MET A 86 2.93 -2.15 -6.27
CA MET A 86 4.21 -2.62 -5.73
C MET A 86 4.24 -4.15 -5.59
N VAL A 87 3.17 -4.76 -5.06
CA VAL A 87 3.03 -6.21 -4.93
C VAL A 87 3.00 -6.87 -6.31
N GLU A 88 2.19 -6.36 -7.25
CA GLU A 88 2.12 -6.83 -8.63
C GLU A 88 3.50 -6.80 -9.31
N ALA A 89 4.23 -5.68 -9.20
CA ALA A 89 5.57 -5.55 -9.77
C ALA A 89 6.58 -6.53 -9.15
N THR A 90 6.49 -6.77 -7.84
CA THR A 90 7.36 -7.71 -7.13
C THR A 90 7.08 -9.16 -7.55
N LEU A 91 5.80 -9.52 -7.65
CA LEU A 91 5.37 -10.83 -8.13
C LEU A 91 5.76 -11.07 -9.58
N MET A 92 5.60 -10.07 -10.46
CA MET A 92 6.05 -10.17 -11.86
C MET A 92 7.56 -10.40 -11.96
N ARG A 93 8.37 -9.68 -11.17
CA ARG A 93 9.82 -9.91 -11.12
C ARG A 93 10.16 -11.32 -10.66
N ALA A 94 9.53 -11.79 -9.59
CA ALA A 94 9.74 -13.13 -9.06
C ALA A 94 9.32 -14.22 -10.06
N ALA A 95 8.22 -14.02 -10.80
CA ALA A 95 7.71 -14.96 -11.80
C ALA A 95 8.59 -15.03 -13.06
N ILE A 96 9.34 -13.98 -13.40
CA ILE A 96 10.22 -13.93 -14.57
C ILE A 96 11.64 -14.46 -14.24
N GLN A 97 12.09 -14.37 -12.99
CA GLN A 97 13.43 -14.83 -12.59
C GLN A 97 13.74 -16.35 -12.67
N PRO A 98 12.79 -17.32 -12.60
CA PRO A 98 13.17 -18.74 -12.75
C PRO A 98 13.80 -19.06 -14.12
N GLU A 99 13.41 -18.37 -15.19
CA GLU A 99 13.86 -18.65 -16.57
C GLU A 99 15.32 -18.22 -16.85
N LEU A 100 15.89 -17.32 -16.04
CA LEU A 100 17.28 -16.84 -16.22
C LEU A 100 18.30 -17.70 -15.48
N SER A 101 17.88 -18.52 -14.51
CA SER A 101 18.80 -19.40 -13.79
C SER A 101 19.05 -20.72 -14.54
N GLU A 102 18.10 -21.20 -15.35
CA GLU A 102 18.28 -22.41 -16.17
C GLU A 102 19.02 -22.15 -17.49
N ALA A 103 19.04 -20.90 -17.99
CA ALA A 103 19.76 -20.53 -19.21
C ALA A 103 21.29 -20.36 -19.02
N THR A 104 21.79 -20.44 -17.78
CA THR A 104 23.21 -20.27 -17.44
C THR A 104 23.84 -21.46 -16.70
N ALA A 105 23.20 -22.63 -16.70
CA ALA A 105 23.73 -23.87 -16.11
C ALA A 105 24.37 -24.79 -17.18
#